data_AF-A0A7W0M0W9-F1
#
_entry.id   AF-A0A7W0M0W9-F1
#
_cell.length_a   1.000
_cell.length_b   1.000
_cell.length_c   1.000
_cell.angle_alpha   90.00
_cell.angle_beta   90.00
_cell.angle_gamma   90.00
#
_symmetry.space_group_name_H-M   'P 1'
#
loop_
_entity.id
_entity.type
_entity.pdbx_description
1 polymer ?
#
loop_
_entity_poly.entity_id
_entity_poly.type
_entity_poly.pdbx_seq_one_letter_code
_entity_poly.pdbx_strand_id
1 'polypeptide(L)'
;MATAQPEPDPKEEPTIGRLIADSTADISSLIRDEIALAKTELRFSVKAGGIGAALFAVAGFLAVLAVIMLSIAFAYFLDWWIVGTATAFIIVFGVYLLITVVLALIGRKKIKQVKAPEQTIAAVKSNKQVLKRG
;
A
#
# COMPACT_ATOMS: atom_id res chain seq x y z
N MET A 1 56.05 31.67 -35.91
CA MET A 1 55.22 30.46 -35.70
C MET A 1 53.93 30.89 -35.04
N ALA A 2 52.84 30.97 -35.81
CA ALA A 2 51.50 31.20 -35.30
C ALA A 2 50.58 30.18 -35.98
N THR A 3 49.84 29.44 -35.16
CA THR A 3 49.05 28.26 -35.51
C THR A 3 47.73 28.66 -36.14
N ALA A 4 47.46 28.18 -37.35
CA ALA A 4 46.13 28.30 -37.97
C ALA A 4 45.19 27.31 -37.28
N GLN A 5 44.22 27.82 -36.52
CA GLN A 5 43.05 27.08 -36.05
C GLN A 5 42.09 26.93 -37.24
N PRO A 6 41.47 25.75 -37.47
CA PRO A 6 40.48 25.61 -38.53
C PRO A 6 39.22 26.39 -38.15
N GLU A 7 38.82 27.28 -39.04
CA GLU A 7 37.60 28.08 -38.93
C GLU A 7 36.36 27.16 -39.05
N PRO A 8 35.32 27.32 -38.21
CA PRO A 8 34.12 26.49 -38.30
C PRO A 8 33.41 26.73 -39.65
N ASP A 9 33.13 25.64 -40.38
CA ASP A 9 32.45 25.69 -41.69
C ASP A 9 31.04 26.31 -41.57
N PRO A 10 30.73 27.42 -42.27
CA PRO A 10 29.44 28.12 -42.18
C PRO A 10 28.24 27.40 -42.84
N LYS A 11 28.36 26.13 -43.27
CA LYS A 11 27.34 25.45 -44.11
C LYS A 11 26.60 24.26 -43.49
N GLU A 12 26.50 24.17 -42.16
CA GLU A 12 25.47 23.33 -41.53
C GLU A 12 24.22 24.17 -41.22
N GLU A 13 23.45 24.51 -42.24
CA GLU A 13 22.06 24.92 -42.02
C GLU A 13 21.31 23.76 -41.33
N PRO A 14 20.48 24.01 -40.31
CA PRO A 14 19.70 22.95 -39.68
C PRO A 14 18.77 22.34 -40.73
N THR A 15 19.10 21.14 -41.19
CA THR A 15 18.23 20.40 -42.11
C THR A 15 16.97 19.97 -41.37
N ILE A 16 15.82 19.93 -42.06
CA ILE A 16 14.54 19.47 -41.48
C ILE A 16 14.70 18.08 -40.82
N GLY A 17 15.57 17.23 -41.36
CA GLY A 17 15.90 15.93 -40.77
C GLY A 17 16.58 16.03 -39.39
N ARG A 18 17.44 17.04 -39.16
CA ARG A 18 18.11 17.27 -37.87
C ARG A 18 17.14 17.83 -36.82
N LEU A 19 16.23 18.73 -37.22
CA LEU A 19 15.17 19.26 -36.34
C LEU A 19 14.18 18.18 -35.88
N ILE A 20 13.79 17.28 -36.78
CA ILE A 20 12.92 16.14 -36.45
C ILE A 20 13.67 15.14 -35.54
N ALA A 21 14.95 14.90 -35.79
CA ALA A 21 15.77 14.02 -34.94
C ALA A 21 15.93 14.60 -33.53
N ASP A 22 16.22 15.90 -33.40
CA ASP A 22 16.38 16.59 -32.12
C ASP A 22 15.06 16.63 -31.34
N SER A 23 13.93 16.95 -31.99
CA SER A 23 12.60 16.93 -31.35
C SER A 23 12.20 15.53 -30.86
N THR A 24 12.55 14.49 -31.61
CA THR A 24 12.29 13.10 -31.22
C THR A 24 13.17 12.67 -30.03
N ALA A 25 14.41 13.17 -29.99
CA ALA A 25 15.32 12.97 -28.86
C ALA A 25 14.81 13.67 -27.60
N ASP A 26 14.27 14.88 -27.71
CA ASP A 26 13.68 15.63 -26.58
C ASP A 26 12.42 14.96 -26.04
N ILE A 27 11.52 14.47 -26.91
CA ILE A 27 10.35 13.70 -26.45
C ILE A 27 10.80 12.43 -25.73
N SER A 28 11.84 11.75 -26.25
CA SER A 28 12.39 10.56 -25.61
C SER A 28 13.03 10.85 -24.26
N SER A 29 13.64 12.02 -24.07
CA SER A 29 14.21 12.44 -22.79
C SER A 29 13.11 12.73 -21.77
N LEU A 30 12.06 13.47 -22.14
CA LEU A 30 10.91 13.75 -21.28
C LEU A 30 10.21 12.48 -20.78
N ILE A 31 9.95 11.51 -21.69
CA ILE A 31 9.33 10.24 -21.31
C ILE A 31 10.22 9.48 -20.31
N ARG A 32 11.54 9.50 -20.52
CA ARG A 32 12.50 8.82 -19.65
C ARG A 32 12.56 9.47 -18.27
N ASP A 33 12.44 10.79 -18.20
CA ASP A 33 12.38 11.56 -16.96
C ASP A 33 11.08 11.29 -16.19
N GLU A 34 9.94 11.24 -16.88
CA GLU A 34 8.65 10.91 -16.27
C GLU A 34 8.65 9.49 -15.67
N ILE A 35 9.26 8.53 -16.37
CA ILE A 35 9.46 7.16 -15.87
C ILE A 35 10.41 7.16 -14.66
N ALA A 36 11.49 7.94 -14.70
CA ALA A 36 12.44 8.04 -13.59
C ALA A 36 11.78 8.64 -12.33
N LEU A 37 10.93 9.65 -12.52
CA LEU A 37 10.15 10.27 -11.45
C LEU A 37 9.13 9.29 -10.87
N ALA A 38 8.30 8.67 -11.72
CA ALA A 38 7.32 7.67 -11.30
C ALA A 38 7.98 6.49 -10.58
N LYS A 39 9.16 6.05 -11.04
CA LYS A 39 9.95 5.00 -10.37
C LYS A 39 10.43 5.44 -8.99
N THR A 40 10.78 6.70 -8.82
CA THR A 40 11.22 7.26 -7.54
C THR A 40 10.05 7.37 -6.55
N GLU A 41 8.91 7.89 -7.01
CA GLU A 41 7.68 7.99 -6.22
C GLU A 41 7.15 6.61 -5.82
N LEU A 42 7.17 5.65 -6.75
CA LEU A 42 6.82 4.26 -6.47
C LEU A 42 7.77 3.62 -5.46
N ARG A 43 9.08 3.85 -5.57
CA ARG A 43 10.07 3.35 -4.59
C ARG A 43 9.83 3.91 -3.20
N PHE A 44 9.53 5.19 -3.09
CA PHE A 44 9.19 5.82 -1.81
C PHE A 44 7.91 5.19 -1.23
N SER A 45 6.87 5.06 -2.04
CA SER A 45 5.58 4.46 -1.66
C SER A 45 5.72 3.00 -1.22
N VAL A 46 6.49 2.20 -1.95
CA VAL A 46 6.76 0.79 -1.62
C VAL A 46 7.59 0.68 -0.35
N LYS A 47 8.60 1.55 -0.17
CA LYS A 47 9.42 1.55 1.05
C LYS A 47 8.60 1.95 2.27
N ALA A 48 7.83 3.02 2.19
CA ALA A 48 6.96 3.47 3.28
C ALA A 48 5.89 2.44 3.60
N GLY A 49 5.24 1.88 2.57
CA GLY A 49 4.26 0.81 2.72
C GLY A 49 4.87 -0.47 3.32
N GLY A 50 6.07 -0.85 2.88
CA GLY A 50 6.80 -2.02 3.38
C GLY A 50 7.24 -1.87 4.84
N ILE A 51 7.79 -0.70 5.21
CA ILE A 51 8.14 -0.39 6.61
C ILE A 51 6.87 -0.37 7.46
N GLY A 52 5.80 0.29 6.98
CA GLY A 52 4.52 0.32 7.68
C GLY A 52 3.96 -1.07 7.92
N ALA A 53 3.94 -1.94 6.89
CA ALA A 53 3.50 -3.32 7.02
C ALA A 53 4.36 -4.12 8.01
N ALA A 54 5.69 -3.95 7.99
CA ALA A 54 6.59 -4.61 8.94
C ALA A 54 6.33 -4.14 10.38
N LEU A 55 6.18 -2.83 10.60
CA LEU A 55 5.84 -2.27 11.90
C LEU A 55 4.49 -2.78 12.41
N PHE A 56 3.46 -2.82 11.57
CA PHE A 56 2.16 -3.37 11.92
C PHE A 56 2.22 -4.88 12.21
N ALA A 57 3.05 -5.64 11.49
CA ALA A 57 3.24 -7.06 11.76
C ALA A 57 3.89 -7.27 13.14
N VAL A 58 4.93 -6.52 13.47
CA VAL A 58 5.58 -6.57 14.79
C VAL A 58 4.63 -6.12 15.88
N ALA A 59 3.91 -5.01 15.68
CA ALA A 59 2.93 -4.51 16.64
C ALA A 59 1.79 -5.52 16.87
N GLY A 60 1.28 -6.15 15.82
CA GLY A 60 0.28 -7.20 15.91
C GLY A 60 0.77 -8.42 16.69
N PHE A 61 1.99 -8.87 16.41
CA PHE A 61 2.63 -9.97 17.16
C PHE A 61 2.78 -9.62 18.65
N LEU A 62 3.31 -8.43 18.96
CA LEU A 62 3.46 -7.97 20.34
C LEU A 62 2.11 -7.80 21.05
N ALA A 63 1.07 -7.34 20.35
CA ALA A 63 -0.27 -7.25 20.91
C ALA A 63 -0.83 -8.64 21.29
N VAL A 64 -0.58 -9.68 20.47
CA VAL A 64 -0.94 -11.06 20.82
C VAL A 64 -0.22 -11.51 22.08
N LEU A 65 1.10 -11.29 22.17
CA LEU A 65 1.87 -11.64 23.37
C LEU A 65 1.39 -10.89 24.61
N ALA A 66 1.09 -9.59 24.47
CA ALA A 66 0.58 -8.77 25.55
C ALA A 66 -0.78 -9.27 26.06
N VAL A 67 -1.69 -9.67 25.17
CA VAL A 67 -2.98 -10.27 25.54
C VAL A 67 -2.77 -11.59 26.30
N ILE A 68 -1.85 -12.45 25.87
CA ILE A 68 -1.55 -13.70 26.59
C ILE A 68 -1.03 -13.40 28.00
N MET A 69 -0.05 -12.52 28.14
CA MET A 69 0.50 -12.12 29.44
C MET A 69 -0.55 -11.46 30.34
N LEU A 70 -1.36 -10.56 29.79
CA LEU A 70 -2.46 -9.91 30.50
C LEU A 70 -3.50 -10.93 30.99
N SER A 71 -3.79 -11.96 30.21
CA SER A 71 -4.74 -13.02 30.58
C SER A 71 -4.26 -13.79 31.80
N ILE A 72 -2.98 -14.18 31.81
CA ILE A 72 -2.35 -14.90 32.93
C ILE A 72 -2.31 -13.99 34.16
N ALA A 73 -1.86 -12.74 34.00
CA ALA A 73 -1.80 -11.77 35.09
C ALA A 73 -3.18 -11.51 35.71
N PHE A 74 -4.21 -11.35 34.87
CA PHE A 74 -5.57 -11.10 35.33
C PHE A 74 -6.17 -12.32 36.03
N ALA A 75 -5.91 -13.54 35.53
CA ALA A 75 -6.33 -14.76 36.21
C ALA A 75 -5.70 -14.89 37.61
N TYR A 76 -4.38 -14.66 37.74
CA TYR A 76 -3.72 -14.66 39.06
C TYR A 76 -4.20 -13.53 39.96
N PHE A 77 -4.52 -12.36 39.40
CA PHE A 77 -5.11 -11.26 40.17
C PHE A 77 -6.48 -11.65 40.76
N LEU A 78 -7.32 -12.36 39.99
CA LEU A 78 -8.60 -12.89 40.46
C LEU A 78 -8.42 -14.02 41.50
N ASP A 79 -7.44 -14.89 41.28
CA ASP A 79 -7.09 -16.00 42.19
C ASP A 79 -6.65 -15.50 43.56
N TRP A 80 -5.87 -14.42 43.60
CA TRP A 80 -5.45 -13.78 44.85
C TRP A 80 -6.63 -13.29 45.71
N TRP A 81 -7.73 -12.89 45.07
CA TRP A 81 -8.83 -12.20 45.74
C TRP A 81 -9.96 -13.14 46.16
N ILE A 82 -10.44 -14.03 45.27
CA ILE A 82 -11.78 -14.64 45.48
C ILE A 82 -11.88 -16.09 44.95
N VAL A 83 -11.24 -16.44 43.83
CA VAL A 83 -11.62 -17.63 43.05
C VAL A 83 -10.41 -18.49 42.66
N GLY A 84 -10.35 -19.72 43.18
CA GLY A 84 -9.25 -20.65 42.89
C GLY A 84 -8.86 -20.72 41.41
N THR A 85 -7.57 -20.97 41.15
CA THR A 85 -6.88 -20.70 39.87
C THR A 85 -7.68 -21.13 38.64
N ALA A 86 -8.24 -22.33 38.61
CA ALA A 86 -9.03 -22.82 37.47
C ALA A 86 -10.26 -21.95 37.16
N THR A 87 -11.01 -21.53 38.19
CA THR A 87 -12.20 -20.68 38.05
C THR A 87 -11.82 -19.29 37.54
N ALA A 88 -10.68 -18.73 37.98
CA ALA A 88 -10.19 -17.46 37.50
C ALA A 88 -9.95 -17.47 35.98
N PHE A 89 -9.25 -18.49 35.47
CA PHE A 89 -9.02 -18.65 34.02
C PHE A 89 -10.33 -18.81 33.21
N ILE A 90 -11.33 -19.51 33.76
CA ILE A 90 -12.65 -19.64 33.11
C ILE A 90 -13.34 -18.27 33.00
N ILE A 91 -13.26 -17.43 34.02
CA ILE A 91 -13.84 -16.08 33.97
C ILE A 91 -13.13 -15.23 32.92
N VAL A 92 -11.79 -15.23 32.90
CA VAL A 92 -11.01 -14.51 31.88
C VAL A 92 -11.40 -14.96 30.47
N PHE A 93 -11.54 -16.28 30.26
CA PHE A 93 -12.02 -16.84 29.01
C PHE A 93 -13.43 -16.34 28.65
N GLY A 94 -14.37 -16.35 29.61
CA GLY A 94 -15.72 -15.85 29.41
C GLY A 94 -15.76 -14.37 28.99
N VAL A 95 -14.90 -13.54 29.58
CA VAL A 95 -14.74 -12.12 29.20
C VAL A 95 -14.30 -11.99 27.73
N TYR A 96 -13.29 -12.76 27.30
CA TYR A 96 -12.87 -12.72 25.89
C TYR A 96 -13.93 -13.24 24.93
N LEU A 97 -14.70 -14.26 25.32
CA LEU A 97 -15.82 -14.76 24.53
C LEU A 97 -16.84 -13.64 24.31
N LEU A 98 -17.20 -12.91 25.37
CA LEU A 98 -18.13 -11.78 25.29
C LEU A 98 -17.61 -10.68 24.36
N ILE A 99 -16.34 -10.28 24.52
CA ILE A 99 -15.68 -9.28 23.64
C ILE A 99 -15.71 -9.77 22.18
N THR A 100 -15.40 -11.04 21.94
CA THR A 100 -15.38 -11.64 20.60
C THR A 100 -16.75 -11.58 19.94
N VAL A 101 -17.82 -11.93 20.67
CA VAL A 101 -19.20 -11.87 20.15
C VAL A 101 -19.58 -10.43 19.79
N VAL A 102 -19.28 -9.46 20.65
CA VAL A 102 -19.58 -8.04 20.38
C VAL A 102 -18.84 -7.54 19.14
N LEU A 103 -17.53 -7.80 19.04
CA LEU A 103 -16.73 -7.40 17.89
C LEU A 103 -17.19 -8.08 16.59
N ALA A 104 -17.54 -9.38 16.64
CA ALA A 104 -18.07 -10.10 15.50
C ALA A 104 -19.40 -9.52 15.01
N LEU A 105 -20.30 -9.14 15.92
CA LEU A 105 -21.58 -8.49 15.58
C LEU A 105 -21.36 -7.11 14.95
N ILE A 106 -20.47 -6.29 15.51
CA ILE A 106 -20.11 -4.98 14.97
C ILE A 106 -19.49 -5.14 13.58
N GLY A 107 -18.52 -6.05 13.44
CA GLY A 107 -17.86 -6.36 12.17
C GLY A 107 -18.86 -6.81 11.11
N ARG A 108 -19.76 -7.73 11.47
CA ARG A 108 -20.84 -8.18 10.57
C ARG A 108 -21.75 -7.03 10.15
N LYS A 109 -22.10 -6.11 11.06
CA LYS A 109 -22.90 -4.92 10.73
C LYS A 109 -22.15 -3.99 9.77
N LYS A 110 -20.86 -3.76 10.00
CA LYS A 110 -20.01 -2.93 9.14
C LYS A 110 -19.87 -3.53 7.74
N ILE A 111 -19.61 -4.83 7.62
CA ILE A 111 -19.54 -5.52 6.32
C ILE A 111 -20.86 -5.40 5.57
N LYS A 112 -22.00 -5.61 6.24
CA LYS A 112 -23.33 -5.46 5.62
C LYS A 112 -23.66 -4.03 5.17
N GLN A 113 -23.00 -3.01 5.72
CA GLN A 113 -23.17 -1.62 5.32
C GLN A 113 -22.33 -1.24 4.09
N VAL A 114 -21.32 -2.03 3.73
CA VAL A 114 -20.53 -1.80 2.52
C VAL A 114 -21.39 -2.17 1.32
N LYS A 115 -21.87 -1.13 0.60
CA LYS A 115 -22.51 -1.31 -0.70
C LYS A 115 -21.46 -1.69 -1.74
N ALA A 116 -21.80 -2.61 -2.64
CA ALA A 116 -20.94 -2.92 -3.78
C ALA A 116 -20.67 -1.66 -4.61
N PRO A 117 -19.48 -1.48 -5.20
CA PRO A 117 -19.16 -0.30 -6.01
C PRO A 117 -19.92 -0.37 -7.35
N GLU A 118 -21.18 0.08 -7.35
CA GLU A 118 -22.11 -0.05 -8.47
C GLU A 118 -21.58 0.60 -9.76
N GLN A 119 -20.93 1.77 -9.64
CA GLN A 119 -20.36 2.48 -10.79
C GLN A 119 -19.19 1.73 -11.43
N THR A 120 -18.29 1.16 -10.61
CA THR A 120 -17.19 0.33 -11.09
C THR A 120 -17.71 -0.94 -11.77
N ILE A 121 -18.75 -1.56 -11.20
CA ILE A 121 -19.39 -2.74 -11.79
C ILE A 121 -20.09 -2.38 -13.11
N ALA A 122 -20.75 -1.24 -13.20
CA ALA A 122 -21.40 -0.76 -14.41
C ALA A 122 -20.38 -0.45 -15.53
N ALA A 123 -19.26 0.21 -15.19
CA ALA A 123 -18.18 0.50 -16.13
C ALA A 123 -17.56 -0.79 -16.71
N VAL A 124 -17.29 -1.79 -15.87
CA VAL A 124 -16.75 -3.10 -16.32
C VAL A 124 -17.76 -3.86 -17.18
N LYS A 125 -19.06 -3.82 -16.85
CA LYS A 125 -20.12 -4.43 -17.67
C LYS A 125 -20.23 -3.75 -19.04
N SER A 126 -20.15 -2.42 -19.09
CA SER A 126 -20.19 -1.66 -20.34
C SER A 126 -19.01 -2.03 -21.24
N ASN A 127 -17.78 -2.05 -20.71
CA ASN A 127 -16.59 -2.44 -21.48
C ASN A 127 -16.68 -3.88 -22.02
N LYS A 128 -17.22 -4.83 -21.24
CA LYS A 128 -17.47 -6.19 -21.74
C LYS A 128 -18.51 -6.24 -22.86
N GLN A 129 -19.52 -5.37 -22.86
CA GLN A 129 -20.52 -5.32 -23.94
C GLN A 129 -19.94 -4.72 -25.22
N VAL A 130 -19.05 -3.73 -25.10
CA VAL A 130 -18.35 -3.13 -26.26
C VAL A 130 -17.42 -4.16 -26.92
N LEU A 131 -16.65 -4.92 -26.13
CA LEU A 131 -15.76 -5.97 -26.63
C LEU A 131 -16.46 -7.19 -27.24
N LYS A 132 -17.75 -7.40 -26.96
CA LYS A 132 -18.55 -8.49 -27.57
C LYS A 132 -19.24 -8.06 -28.87
N ARG A 133 -19.24 -6.77 -29.19
CA ARG A 133 -19.93 -6.20 -30.36
C ARG A 133 -18.99 -5.78 -31.49
N GLY A 134 -17.68 -5.76 -31.26
CA GLY A 134 -16.64 -5.67 -32.29
C GLY A 134 -16.02 -7.03 -32.54
#